data_AF-A0AAF3EV31-F1
#
_entry.id   AF-A0AAF3EV31-F1
#
_cell.length_a   1.000
_cell.length_b   1.000
_cell.length_c   1.000
_cell.angle_alpha   90.00
_cell.angle_beta   90.00
_cell.angle_gamma   90.00
#
_symmetry.space_group_name_H-M   'P 1'
#
loop_
_entity.id
_entity.type
_entity.pdbx_description
1 polymer ?
#
loop_
_entity_poly.entity_id
_entity_poly.type
_entity_poly.pdbx_seq_one_letter_code
_entity_poly.pdbx_strand_id
1 'polypeptide(L)'
;MRFHALRLLFNYLLIVTFVDGAADPMFMFINEPKRLSYTYQLQPSYSVGSKWPLYPRKKAELEYAYPPHGCEPLKNVDLLDKVVLFERGECSFVDKVIHAEEAGAYFAIITDSARGGDEVVDMITDNTNRRADIPAAYLSGASGRRLRDFLLYGGQNGGYVLVTIPLNHTNTLLRDVPSKPPWELW
;
A
#
# COMPACT_ATOMS: atom_id res chain seq x y z
N MET A 1 53.49 -40.59 33.67
CA MET A 1 53.16 -39.17 33.93
C MET A 1 53.16 -38.46 32.58
N ARG A 2 52.29 -37.55 32.16
CA ARG A 2 50.94 -37.04 32.50
C ARG A 2 50.77 -35.87 31.50
N PHE A 3 49.56 -35.62 30.96
CA PHE A 3 49.15 -34.41 30.21
C PHE A 3 49.62 -34.30 28.74
N HIS A 4 48.87 -33.80 27.75
CA HIS A 4 47.50 -33.26 27.70
C HIS A 4 47.00 -33.38 26.24
N ALA A 5 45.85 -34.04 26.03
CA ALA A 5 45.12 -33.94 24.77
C ALA A 5 44.27 -32.66 24.80
N LEU A 6 44.68 -31.63 24.07
CA LEU A 6 43.90 -30.40 23.91
C LEU A 6 42.88 -30.61 22.77
N ARG A 7 41.68 -31.09 23.10
CA ARG A 7 40.54 -31.07 22.17
C ARG A 7 40.02 -29.63 22.10
N LEU A 8 40.36 -28.92 21.04
CA LEU A 8 39.71 -27.67 20.64
C LEU A 8 38.29 -28.00 20.17
N LEU A 9 37.30 -27.77 21.03
CA LEU A 9 35.89 -27.76 20.66
C LEU A 9 35.56 -26.38 20.08
N PHE A 10 35.60 -26.26 18.75
CA PHE A 10 35.09 -25.09 18.05
C PHE A 10 33.55 -25.20 17.99
N ASN A 11 32.87 -24.54 18.93
CA ASN A 11 31.42 -24.35 18.85
C ASN A 11 31.12 -23.45 17.65
N TYR A 12 30.63 -24.03 16.56
CA TYR A 12 29.99 -23.28 15.48
C TYR A 12 28.64 -22.79 15.98
N LEU A 13 28.59 -21.59 16.55
CA LEU A 13 27.34 -20.88 16.77
C LEU A 13 26.91 -20.31 15.41
N LEU A 14 26.02 -21.03 14.73
CA LEU A 14 25.29 -20.53 13.56
C LEU A 14 24.41 -19.36 14.02
N ILE A 15 24.92 -18.14 13.90
CA ILE A 15 24.08 -16.95 14.00
C ILE A 15 23.31 -16.90 12.68
N VAL A 16 22.10 -17.46 12.68
CA VAL A 16 21.12 -17.21 11.62
C VAL A 16 20.63 -15.79 11.84
N THR A 17 21.27 -14.82 11.18
CA THR A 17 20.68 -13.49 11.03
C THR A 17 19.48 -13.65 10.12
N PHE A 18 18.29 -13.77 10.69
CA PHE A 18 17.06 -13.54 9.95
C PHE A 18 17.10 -12.08 9.48
N VAL A 19 17.45 -11.88 8.22
CA VAL A 19 17.20 -10.61 7.54
C VAL A 19 15.69 -10.62 7.26
N ASP A 20 14.91 -10.23 8.26
CA ASP A 20 13.47 -10.06 8.12
C ASP A 20 13.22 -8.72 7.40
N GLY A 21 13.44 -8.75 6.09
CA GLY A 21 13.30 -7.59 5.20
C GLY A 21 11.97 -7.52 4.47
N ALA A 22 11.11 -8.53 4.61
CA ALA A 22 9.79 -8.55 3.99
C ALA A 22 8.77 -7.99 4.98
N ALA A 23 8.23 -6.80 4.70
CA ALA A 23 7.05 -6.32 5.41
C ALA A 23 5.88 -7.30 5.16
N ASP A 24 5.13 -7.63 6.21
CA ASP A 24 3.93 -8.47 6.07
C ASP A 24 3.00 -7.89 4.98
N PRO A 25 2.46 -8.73 4.08
CA PRO A 25 1.56 -8.27 3.04
C PRO A 25 0.33 -7.64 3.70
N MET A 26 0.05 -6.40 3.34
CA MET A 26 -1.12 -5.68 3.82
C MET A 26 -2.24 -5.74 2.79
N PHE A 27 -3.47 -5.69 3.27
CA PHE A 27 -4.64 -5.85 2.43
C PHE A 27 -5.65 -4.74 2.64
N MET A 28 -6.36 -4.43 1.57
CA MET A 28 -7.53 -3.56 1.56
C MET A 28 -8.69 -4.34 0.97
N PHE A 29 -9.87 -4.22 1.59
CA PHE A 29 -11.10 -4.74 1.00
C PHE A 29 -11.95 -3.60 0.45
N ILE A 30 -12.43 -3.72 -0.78
CA ILE A 30 -13.41 -2.78 -1.31
C ILE A 30 -14.80 -3.27 -0.90
N ASN A 31 -15.49 -2.46 -0.08
CA ASN A 31 -16.84 -2.72 0.36
C ASN A 31 -17.87 -2.41 -0.74
N GLU A 32 -17.69 -1.30 -1.46
CA GLU A 32 -18.55 -0.88 -2.56
C GLU A 32 -17.69 -0.18 -3.63
N PRO A 33 -18.05 -0.30 -4.92
CA PRO A 33 -19.18 -1.06 -5.46
C PRO A 33 -18.92 -2.57 -5.50
N LYS A 34 -19.98 -3.39 -5.49
CA LYS A 34 -19.89 -4.85 -5.65
C LYS A 34 -19.00 -5.34 -6.81
N ARG A 35 -18.95 -4.63 -7.94
CA ARG A 35 -18.11 -5.02 -9.10
C ARG A 35 -16.60 -4.90 -8.86
N LEU A 36 -16.21 -4.16 -7.82
CA LEU A 36 -14.83 -4.02 -7.37
C LEU A 36 -14.62 -4.70 -6.00
N SER A 37 -15.61 -5.43 -5.47
CA SER A 37 -15.60 -5.97 -4.11
C SER A 37 -14.69 -7.19 -3.96
N TYR A 38 -13.39 -6.93 -3.88
CA TYR A 38 -12.31 -7.92 -3.74
C TYR A 38 -11.31 -7.50 -2.66
N THR A 39 -10.42 -8.42 -2.28
CA THR A 39 -9.28 -8.14 -1.39
C THR A 39 -8.05 -7.82 -2.22
N TYR A 40 -7.58 -6.59 -2.11
CA TYR A 40 -6.42 -6.06 -2.82
C TYR A 40 -5.20 -6.15 -1.93
N GLN A 41 -4.15 -6.79 -2.41
CA GLN A 41 -2.85 -6.77 -1.74
C GLN A 41 -2.15 -5.45 -2.02
N LEU A 42 -1.57 -4.88 -0.97
CA LEU A 42 -0.85 -3.62 -0.98
C LEU A 42 0.56 -3.85 -0.45
N GLN A 43 1.55 -3.29 -1.13
CA GLN A 43 2.94 -3.32 -0.69
C GLN A 43 3.22 -2.06 0.15
N PRO A 44 3.31 -2.15 1.48
CA PRO A 44 3.53 -0.99 2.33
C PRO A 44 4.94 -0.40 2.13
N SER A 45 5.09 0.91 2.31
CA SER A 45 6.41 1.53 2.41
C SER A 45 6.53 2.41 3.65
N TYR A 46 7.33 1.94 4.61
CA TYR A 46 7.64 2.65 5.84
C TYR A 46 8.76 3.68 5.68
N SER A 47 9.46 3.72 4.54
CA SER A 47 10.45 4.76 4.23
C SER A 47 9.81 6.00 3.60
N VAL A 48 8.64 5.84 2.98
CA VAL A 48 7.87 6.92 2.34
C VAL A 48 6.76 7.44 3.24
N GLY A 49 5.94 6.56 3.81
CA GLY A 49 4.82 6.90 4.69
C GLY A 49 5.02 6.35 6.10
N SER A 50 4.09 6.66 7.00
CA SER A 50 4.11 6.21 8.39
C SER A 50 3.76 4.72 8.55
N LYS A 51 3.80 4.23 9.79
CA LYS A 51 3.36 2.86 10.08
C LYS A 51 1.85 2.75 9.87
N TRP A 52 1.42 1.60 9.38
CA TRP A 52 0.00 1.34 9.22
C TRP A 52 -0.71 1.28 10.59
N PRO A 53 -1.96 1.75 10.67
CA PRO A 53 -2.74 1.74 11.90
C PRO A 53 -3.14 0.32 12.27
N LEU A 54 -3.16 0.01 13.56
CA LEU A 54 -3.53 -1.32 14.07
C LEU A 54 -5.00 -1.66 13.84
N TYR A 55 -5.85 -0.65 13.72
CA TYR A 55 -7.29 -0.81 13.61
C TYR A 55 -7.78 -0.49 12.19
N PRO A 56 -8.67 -1.32 11.62
CA PRO A 56 -9.25 -1.08 10.30
C PRO A 56 -10.10 0.19 10.32
N ARG A 57 -9.82 1.12 9.40
CA ARG A 57 -10.80 2.13 9.03
C ARG A 57 -11.78 1.49 8.05
N LYS A 58 -13.05 1.41 8.44
CA LYS A 58 -14.11 0.80 7.64
C LYS A 58 -14.81 1.86 6.80
N LYS A 59 -15.15 1.51 5.56
CA LYS A 59 -15.89 2.36 4.62
C LYS A 59 -15.25 3.75 4.40
N ALA A 60 -13.92 3.83 4.39
CA ALA A 60 -13.23 5.03 3.96
C ALA A 60 -13.47 5.26 2.45
N GLU A 61 -13.70 6.49 2.04
CA GLU A 61 -13.82 6.82 0.61
C GLU A 61 -12.44 6.76 -0.05
N LEU A 62 -12.36 6.10 -1.21
CA LEU A 62 -11.20 6.10 -2.09
C LEU A 62 -11.43 7.13 -3.20
N GLU A 63 -10.57 8.14 -3.23
CA GLU A 63 -10.60 9.24 -4.19
C GLU A 63 -9.42 9.15 -5.16
N TYR A 64 -9.64 9.57 -6.40
CA TYR A 64 -8.55 9.69 -7.37
C TYR A 64 -7.86 11.05 -7.21
N ALA A 65 -6.53 11.07 -7.16
CA ALA A 65 -5.77 12.30 -7.01
C ALA A 65 -5.99 13.26 -8.19
N TYR A 66 -6.10 14.55 -7.88
CA TYR A 66 -6.12 15.63 -8.86
C TYR A 66 -5.17 16.75 -8.42
N PRO A 67 -4.02 16.97 -9.09
CA PRO A 67 -3.54 16.25 -10.28
C PRO A 67 -3.16 14.77 -9.99
N PRO A 68 -3.25 13.86 -10.98
CA PRO A 68 -3.02 12.42 -10.79
C PRO A 68 -1.67 12.03 -10.21
N HIS A 69 -0.63 12.80 -10.56
CA HIS A 69 0.72 12.55 -10.11
C HIS A 69 1.05 13.21 -8.78
N GLY A 70 0.18 14.04 -8.20
CA GLY A 70 0.41 14.64 -6.86
C GLY A 70 1.74 15.38 -6.71
N CYS A 71 2.29 15.96 -7.78
CA CYS A 71 3.55 16.71 -7.74
C CYS A 71 3.37 18.17 -7.31
N GLU A 72 2.12 18.58 -7.18
CA GLU A 72 1.67 19.88 -6.67
C GLU A 72 0.59 19.61 -5.60
N PRO A 73 0.25 20.62 -4.77
CA PRO A 73 -0.86 20.52 -3.84
C PRO A 73 -2.15 20.03 -4.51
N LEU A 74 -2.85 19.11 -3.84
CA LEU A 74 -4.05 18.49 -4.38
C LEU A 74 -5.19 19.50 -4.47
N LYS A 75 -5.90 19.43 -5.60
CA LYS A 75 -7.07 20.25 -5.95
C LYS A 75 -8.39 19.51 -5.75
N ASN A 76 -8.34 18.27 -5.23
CA ASN A 76 -9.51 17.53 -4.79
C ASN A 76 -10.30 18.35 -3.76
N VAL A 77 -11.63 18.27 -3.81
CA VAL A 77 -12.50 18.84 -2.78
C VAL A 77 -12.66 17.80 -1.68
N ASP A 78 -12.34 18.19 -0.45
CA ASP A 78 -12.53 17.38 0.76
C ASP A 78 -11.85 16.00 0.73
N LEU A 79 -10.58 15.96 1.15
CA LEU A 79 -9.81 14.74 1.32
C LEU A 79 -9.69 14.30 2.78
N LEU A 80 -10.38 14.99 3.70
CA LEU A 80 -10.28 14.70 5.12
C LEU A 80 -10.68 13.24 5.39
N ASP A 81 -9.79 12.48 6.02
CA ASP A 81 -10.02 11.09 6.41
C ASP A 81 -10.19 10.10 5.23
N LYS A 82 -9.92 10.51 3.99
CA LYS A 82 -10.07 9.69 2.78
C LYS A 82 -8.78 8.95 2.39
N VAL A 83 -8.92 7.93 1.56
CA VAL A 83 -7.80 7.23 0.90
C VAL A 83 -7.62 7.85 -0.48
N VAL A 84 -6.38 8.16 -0.88
CA VAL A 84 -6.09 8.80 -2.16
C VAL A 84 -5.30 7.87 -3.06
N LEU A 85 -5.76 7.67 -4.30
CA LEU A 85 -5.09 6.90 -5.35
C LEU A 85 -4.29 7.83 -6.27
N PHE A 86 -2.99 7.58 -6.39
CA PHE A 86 -2.06 8.30 -7.24
C PHE A 86 -1.54 7.46 -8.40
N GLU A 87 -1.19 8.12 -9.49
CA GLU A 87 -0.36 7.53 -10.54
C GLU A 87 1.14 7.79 -10.29
N ARG A 88 1.94 6.74 -10.47
CA ARG A 88 3.40 6.78 -10.48
C ARG A 88 3.91 7.62 -11.67
N GLY A 89 5.04 8.31 -11.44
CA GLY A 89 5.71 9.16 -12.44
C GLY A 89 5.81 10.61 -12.00
N GLU A 90 6.51 11.41 -12.80
CA GLU A 90 6.71 12.88 -12.71
C GLU A 90 7.50 13.40 -11.49
N CYS A 91 7.25 12.87 -10.29
CA CYS A 91 7.91 13.27 -9.04
C CYS A 91 8.09 12.08 -8.09
N SER A 92 8.71 12.31 -6.93
CA SER A 92 9.01 11.26 -5.97
C SER A 92 7.73 10.70 -5.29
N PHE A 93 7.83 9.49 -4.73
CA PHE A 93 6.75 8.96 -3.89
C PHE A 93 6.56 9.80 -2.62
N VAL A 94 7.65 10.37 -2.08
CA VAL A 94 7.61 11.21 -0.88
C VAL A 94 6.77 12.46 -1.13
N ASP A 95 6.98 13.16 -2.26
CA ASP A 95 6.20 14.36 -2.60
C ASP A 95 4.70 14.05 -2.72
N LYS A 96 4.35 12.94 -3.37
CA LYS A 96 2.95 12.50 -3.53
C LYS A 96 2.25 12.34 -2.18
N VAL A 97 2.90 11.64 -1.26
CA VAL A 97 2.30 11.31 0.04
C VAL A 97 2.27 12.53 0.96
N ILE A 98 3.27 13.41 0.91
CA ILE A 98 3.25 14.69 1.64
C ILE A 98 2.09 15.58 1.17
N HIS A 99 1.89 15.72 -0.15
CA HIS A 99 0.75 16.52 -0.64
C HIS A 99 -0.61 15.89 -0.29
N ALA A 100 -0.69 14.57 -0.15
CA ALA A 100 -1.89 13.90 0.35
C ALA A 100 -2.13 14.20 1.84
N GLU A 101 -1.08 14.13 2.64
CA GLU A 101 -1.12 14.47 4.07
C GLU A 101 -1.54 15.92 4.29
N GLU A 102 -0.94 16.87 3.57
CA GLU A 102 -1.29 18.29 3.64
C GLU A 102 -2.76 18.56 3.26
N ALA A 103 -3.33 17.73 2.39
CA ALA A 103 -4.75 17.79 2.03
C ALA A 103 -5.69 17.10 3.04
N GLY A 104 -5.15 16.49 4.10
CA GLY A 104 -5.92 15.81 5.16
C GLY A 104 -6.24 14.35 4.87
N ALA A 105 -5.62 13.73 3.86
CA ALA A 105 -5.83 12.33 3.56
C ALA A 105 -5.43 11.42 4.73
N TYR A 106 -6.15 10.32 4.90
CA TYR A 106 -5.83 9.30 5.89
C TYR A 106 -4.76 8.32 5.39
N PHE A 107 -4.72 8.06 4.08
CA PHE A 107 -3.90 7.01 3.50
C PHE A 107 -3.60 7.31 2.02
N ALA A 108 -2.37 7.07 1.58
CA ALA A 108 -1.99 7.19 0.18
C ALA A 108 -1.73 5.83 -0.48
N ILE A 109 -2.39 5.57 -1.60
CA ILE A 109 -2.14 4.41 -2.45
C ILE A 109 -1.53 4.90 -3.76
N ILE A 110 -0.39 4.36 -4.14
CA ILE A 110 0.26 4.66 -5.40
C ILE A 110 0.10 3.43 -6.31
N THR A 111 -0.19 3.65 -7.58
CA THR A 111 -0.19 2.59 -8.58
C THR A 111 0.52 3.06 -9.84
N ASP A 112 0.84 2.14 -10.76
CA ASP A 112 1.46 2.54 -12.02
C ASP A 112 0.49 3.35 -12.89
N SER A 113 1.04 4.15 -13.78
CA SER A 113 0.24 4.94 -14.73
C SER A 113 -0.55 4.05 -15.69
N ALA A 114 -1.45 4.64 -16.49
CA ALA A 114 -2.20 3.91 -17.52
C ALA A 114 -1.33 3.12 -18.51
N ARG A 115 -0.11 3.58 -18.75
CA ARG A 115 0.87 2.96 -19.65
C ARG A 115 1.87 2.06 -18.92
N GLY A 116 1.76 1.99 -17.60
CA GLY A 116 2.64 1.24 -16.71
C GLY A 116 2.39 -0.27 -16.69
N GLY A 117 3.30 -1.00 -16.07
CA GLY A 117 3.27 -2.46 -15.96
C GLY A 117 2.45 -2.97 -14.78
N ASP A 118 2.38 -4.30 -14.63
CA ASP A 118 1.69 -4.96 -13.51
C ASP A 118 2.63 -5.36 -12.36
N GLU A 119 3.89 -4.95 -12.47
CA GLU A 119 4.91 -5.18 -11.46
C GLU A 119 4.56 -4.43 -10.16
N VAL A 120 4.74 -5.12 -9.04
CA VAL A 120 4.70 -4.49 -7.72
C VAL A 120 6.02 -3.77 -7.51
N VAL A 121 5.93 -2.48 -7.17
CA VAL A 121 7.10 -1.61 -6.96
C VAL A 121 7.29 -1.37 -5.47
N ASP A 122 8.50 -1.59 -4.99
CA ASP A 122 8.92 -1.13 -3.67
C ASP A 122 9.14 0.39 -3.71
N MET A 123 8.28 1.13 -3.01
CA MET A 123 8.41 2.58 -2.95
C MET A 123 9.57 2.96 -2.03
N ILE A 124 10.50 3.73 -2.57
CA ILE A 124 11.70 4.20 -1.87
C ILE A 124 11.65 5.71 -1.64
N THR A 125 12.38 6.17 -0.62
CA THR A 125 12.58 7.60 -0.34
C THR A 125 13.38 8.30 -1.45
N ASP A 126 13.35 9.63 -1.47
CA ASP A 126 13.99 10.50 -2.47
C ASP A 126 15.33 11.11 -1.99
N ASN A 127 15.89 10.61 -0.89
CA ASN A 127 17.10 11.10 -0.22
C ASN A 127 16.99 12.51 0.39
N THR A 128 15.79 13.10 0.46
CA THR A 128 15.59 14.40 1.12
C THR A 128 15.44 14.31 2.63
N ASN A 129 15.43 13.09 3.19
CA ASN A 129 15.08 12.78 4.59
C ASN A 129 13.67 13.21 5.01
N ARG A 130 12.85 13.68 4.08
CA ARG A 130 11.42 13.92 4.31
C ARG A 130 10.67 12.59 4.27
N ARG A 131 9.57 12.55 5.02
CA ARG A 131 8.65 11.42 5.11
C ARG A 131 7.29 11.96 5.50
N ALA A 132 6.23 11.37 4.98
CA ALA A 132 4.87 11.70 5.36
C ALA A 132 4.45 10.95 6.65
N ASP A 133 3.59 11.57 7.46
CA ASP A 133 3.06 10.97 8.68
C ASP A 133 1.80 10.13 8.45
N ILE A 134 1.32 10.04 7.21
CA ILE A 134 0.26 9.11 6.81
C ILE A 134 0.84 7.82 6.20
N PRO A 135 0.16 6.66 6.34
CA PRO A 135 0.64 5.43 5.74
C PRO A 135 0.53 5.49 4.21
N ALA A 136 1.49 4.83 3.55
CA ALA A 136 1.55 4.73 2.10
C ALA A 136 1.77 3.30 1.64
N ALA A 137 1.17 2.94 0.51
CA ALA A 137 1.36 1.64 -0.10
C ALA A 137 1.29 1.66 -1.62
N TYR A 138 1.90 0.66 -2.24
CA TYR A 138 1.80 0.42 -3.67
C TYR A 138 0.72 -0.62 -3.98
N LEU A 139 -0.07 -0.34 -5.02
CA LEU A 139 -1.06 -1.24 -5.60
C LEU A 139 -0.62 -1.64 -7.01
N SER A 140 -0.76 -2.93 -7.34
CA SER A 140 -0.44 -3.48 -8.67
C SER A 140 -1.08 -2.65 -9.80
N GLY A 141 -0.38 -2.48 -10.92
CA GLY A 141 -0.88 -1.70 -12.05
C GLY A 141 -2.20 -2.25 -12.62
N ALA A 142 -2.37 -3.59 -12.64
CA ALA A 142 -3.59 -4.24 -13.08
C ALA A 142 -4.81 -3.77 -12.26
N SER A 143 -4.69 -3.77 -10.93
CA SER A 143 -5.73 -3.29 -10.03
C SER A 143 -5.87 -1.77 -10.07
N GLY A 144 -4.76 -1.04 -10.09
CA GLY A 144 -4.74 0.41 -10.19
C GLY A 144 -5.48 0.95 -11.40
N ARG A 145 -5.23 0.39 -12.60
CA ARG A 145 -5.93 0.78 -13.83
C ARG A 145 -7.44 0.58 -13.70
N ARG A 146 -7.89 -0.53 -13.09
CA ARG A 146 -9.33 -0.79 -12.87
C ARG A 146 -9.96 0.21 -11.91
N LEU A 147 -9.29 0.53 -10.81
CA LEU A 147 -9.79 1.51 -9.84
C LEU A 147 -9.80 2.92 -10.43
N ARG A 148 -8.74 3.33 -11.12
CA ARG A 148 -8.69 4.62 -11.83
C ARG A 148 -9.82 4.73 -12.84
N ASP A 149 -9.96 3.77 -13.74
CA ASP A 149 -10.96 3.84 -14.81
C ASP A 149 -12.38 3.88 -14.22
N PHE A 150 -12.60 3.21 -13.08
CA PHE A 150 -13.83 3.33 -12.32
C PHE A 150 -14.04 4.74 -11.76
N LEU A 151 -13.05 5.30 -11.06
CA LEU A 151 -13.14 6.61 -10.40
C LEU A 151 -13.29 7.75 -11.40
N LEU A 152 -12.68 7.64 -12.59
CA LEU A 152 -12.76 8.67 -13.64
C LEU A 152 -14.01 8.57 -14.50
N TYR A 153 -14.41 7.35 -14.89
CA TYR A 153 -15.41 7.15 -15.96
C TYR A 153 -16.56 6.23 -15.56
N GLY A 154 -16.39 5.44 -14.50
CA GLY A 154 -17.28 4.35 -14.13
C GLY A 154 -18.57 4.77 -13.44
N GLY A 155 -18.72 6.04 -13.09
CA GLY A 155 -19.87 6.57 -12.37
C GLY A 155 -20.83 7.33 -13.28
N GLN A 156 -21.74 6.63 -13.97
CA GLN A 156 -22.93 7.27 -14.58
C GLN A 156 -23.84 7.97 -13.54
N ASN A 157 -23.49 7.94 -12.24
CA ASN A 157 -24.17 8.60 -11.11
C ASN A 157 -23.20 9.03 -9.97
N GLY A 158 -21.92 9.31 -10.25
CA GLY A 158 -20.96 9.63 -9.16
C GLY A 158 -20.62 8.42 -8.29
N GLY A 159 -20.03 7.40 -8.92
CA GLY A 159 -19.68 6.15 -8.23
C GLY A 159 -18.55 6.38 -7.23
N TYR A 160 -18.86 6.30 -5.95
CA TYR A 160 -17.88 6.28 -4.88
C TYR A 160 -17.30 4.87 -4.70
N VAL A 161 -16.08 4.77 -4.17
CA VAL A 161 -15.47 3.50 -3.76
C VAL A 161 -15.27 3.54 -2.25
N LEU A 162 -15.87 2.60 -1.53
CA LEU A 162 -15.72 2.48 -0.07
C LEU A 162 -14.79 1.33 0.25
N VAL A 163 -13.81 1.56 1.11
CA VAL A 163 -12.77 0.59 1.43
C VAL A 163 -12.64 0.35 2.92
N THR A 164 -12.19 -0.84 3.29
CA THR A 164 -11.74 -1.19 4.62
C THR A 164 -10.23 -1.43 4.59
N ILE A 165 -9.48 -0.65 5.36
CA ILE A 165 -8.00 -0.67 5.37
C ILE A 165 -7.40 -0.30 6.74
N PRO A 166 -6.37 -1.02 7.23
CA PRO A 166 -5.96 -2.36 6.79
C PRO A 166 -7.04 -3.42 7.05
N LEU A 167 -7.07 -4.48 6.26
CA LEU A 167 -7.88 -5.67 6.54
C LEU A 167 -7.12 -6.58 7.52
N ASN A 168 -7.66 -6.76 8.72
CA ASN A 168 -7.06 -7.66 9.72
C ASN A 168 -7.54 -9.10 9.50
N HIS A 169 -6.66 -9.98 9.01
CA HIS A 169 -7.00 -11.38 8.70
C HIS A 169 -6.96 -12.33 9.92
N THR A 170 -6.49 -11.88 11.09
CA THR A 170 -6.21 -12.78 12.22
C THR A 170 -7.45 -13.48 12.83
N ASN A 171 -8.68 -13.08 12.48
CA ASN A 171 -9.92 -13.69 13.01
C ASN A 171 -10.98 -14.02 11.94
N THR A 172 -10.65 -13.96 10.65
CA THR A 172 -11.60 -14.27 9.56
C THR A 172 -11.56 -15.76 9.22
N LEU A 173 -12.73 -16.42 9.22
CA LEU A 173 -12.86 -17.77 8.66
C LEU A 173 -12.46 -17.72 7.17
N LEU A 174 -11.82 -18.77 6.65
CA LEU A 174 -11.39 -18.86 5.23
C LEU A 174 -12.52 -18.58 4.21
N ARG A 175 -13.79 -18.76 4.60
CA ARG A 175 -14.98 -18.46 3.78
C ARG A 175 -15.34 -16.97 3.73
N ASP A 176 -14.90 -16.21 4.73
CA ASP A 176 -15.17 -14.77 4.87
C ASP A 176 -14.03 -13.93 4.31
N VAL A 177 -12.94 -14.56 3.84
CA VAL A 177 -11.86 -13.88 3.14
C VAL A 177 -12.33 -13.53 1.73
N PRO A 178 -12.54 -12.25 1.41
CA PRO A 178 -13.01 -11.87 0.07
C PRO A 178 -11.95 -12.22 -0.98
N SER A 179 -12.40 -12.67 -2.15
CA SER A 179 -11.52 -13.20 -3.20
C SER A 179 -10.53 -12.14 -3.74
N LYS A 180 -9.39 -12.61 -4.24
CA LYS A 180 -8.44 -11.78 -5.00
C LYS A 180 -9.10 -11.26 -6.29
N PRO A 181 -8.76 -10.06 -6.79
CA PRO A 181 -9.32 -9.55 -8.02
C PRO A 181 -8.97 -10.46 -9.21
N PRO A 182 -9.94 -10.74 -10.11
CA PRO A 182 -9.76 -11.71 -11.20
C PRO A 182 -8.80 -11.23 -12.31
N TRP A 183 -8.34 -9.98 -12.27
CA TRP A 183 -7.42 -9.39 -13.25
C TRP A 183 -5.97 -9.35 -12.78
N GLU A 184 -5.67 -9.77 -11.54
CA GLU A 184 -4.30 -9.91 -11.09
C GLU A 184 -3.76 -11.28 -11.51
N LEU A 185 -2.62 -11.28 -12.20
CA LEU A 185 -1.95 -12.51 -12.63
C LEU A 185 -1.43 -13.28 -11.40
N TRP A 186 -1.44 -14.61 -11.53
CA TRP A 186 -0.99 -15.61 -10.56
C TRP A 186 0.46 -16.03 -10.83
#